data_AF-E4S8M5-F1
#
_entry.id   AF-E4S8M5-F1
#
_cell.length_a   1.000
_cell.length_b   1.000
_cell.length_c   1.000
_cell.angle_alpha   90.00
_cell.angle_beta   90.00
_cell.angle_gamma   90.00
#
_symmetry.space_group_name_H-M   'P 1'
#
loop_
_entity.id
_entity.type
_entity.pdbx_description
1 polymer ?
#
loop_
_entity_poly.entity_id
_entity_poly.type
_entity_poly.pdbx_seq_one_letter_code
_entity_poly.pdbx_strand_id
1 'polypeptide(L)'
;MKRSNLFLIIVLLTLACLLSMPLLVFANSDSTIINHNDEIMKLKRQIEAEHYLNVLLELLNRDDSSFKKQLDEITGNKGSYDFKKFKLSDEYEFFRLFVFPTKSKLVVNGQIRILYLEKDIAEKLKNLKFERSDDVFKTGFVEKMWVRIIYYDDKPVGHILIRWDESYNCYVVTSSVLGEKGLGEAIVYMKDFLKKGGKNLNVKIIDVLERSLYVVSEDGNWWCTDAADSSNPQMYSKKIWSFEEIKDGLNNRPKEILNYFDEIQKDPEHIQLGGSPYKPLYETVTEKKEKIKNVLVATLLLLITAIFVTGVNLFSKYKKGVSIQ
;
A
#
# COMPACT_ATOMS: atom_id res chain seq x y z
N MET A 1 -29.34 67.99 6.75
CA MET A 1 -29.23 66.92 7.78
C MET A 1 -29.43 65.49 7.25
N LYS A 2 -30.23 65.19 6.21
CA LYS A 2 -30.44 63.79 5.74
C LYS A 2 -29.26 63.12 5.01
N ARG A 3 -28.39 63.88 4.32
CA ARG A 3 -27.24 63.33 3.56
C ARG A 3 -26.07 62.87 4.43
N SER A 4 -25.86 63.51 5.58
CA SER A 4 -24.78 63.15 6.51
C SER A 4 -25.04 61.81 7.21
N ASN A 5 -26.31 61.49 7.53
CA ASN A 5 -26.68 60.17 8.05
C ASN A 5 -26.47 59.06 7.02
N LEU A 6 -26.79 59.30 5.74
CA LEU A 6 -26.58 58.29 4.69
C LEU A 6 -25.09 57.99 4.49
N PHE A 7 -24.25 59.03 4.48
CA PHE A 7 -22.80 58.87 4.36
C PHE A 7 -22.22 58.13 5.58
N LEU A 8 -22.66 58.48 6.80
CA LEU A 8 -22.23 57.81 8.02
C LEU A 8 -22.63 56.33 8.04
N ILE A 9 -23.83 56.00 7.57
CA ILE A 9 -24.33 54.62 7.45
C ILE A 9 -23.48 53.84 6.44
N ILE A 10 -23.14 54.43 5.29
CA ILE A 10 -22.30 53.78 4.28
C ILE A 10 -20.90 53.52 4.84
N VAL A 11 -20.32 54.48 5.55
CA VAL A 11 -19.00 54.34 6.21
C VAL A 11 -19.02 53.27 7.29
N LEU A 12 -20.09 53.18 8.08
CA LEU A 12 -20.27 52.13 9.09
C LEU A 12 -20.40 50.74 8.46
N LEU A 13 -21.15 50.63 7.35
CA LEU A 13 -21.31 49.38 6.61
C LEU A 13 -20.00 48.93 5.95
N THR A 14 -19.26 49.83 5.32
CA THR A 14 -17.96 49.48 4.72
C THR A 14 -16.94 49.13 5.79
N LEU A 15 -16.92 49.82 6.93
CA LEU A 15 -16.05 49.48 8.05
C LEU A 15 -16.42 48.12 8.65
N ALA A 16 -17.71 47.81 8.81
CA ALA A 16 -18.19 46.51 9.27
C ALA A 16 -17.80 45.39 8.30
N CYS A 17 -17.96 45.61 6.99
CA CYS A 17 -17.53 44.66 5.96
C CYS A 17 -16.00 44.45 5.98
N LEU A 18 -15.21 45.52 6.06
CA LEU A 18 -13.75 45.45 6.10
C LEU A 18 -13.23 44.78 7.38
N LEU A 19 -13.90 44.96 8.52
CA LEU A 19 -13.58 44.28 9.77
C LEU A 19 -14.02 42.80 9.78
N SER A 20 -15.06 42.44 9.01
CA SER A 20 -15.50 41.04 8.86
C SER A 20 -14.70 40.22 7.84
N MET A 21 -13.98 40.86 6.92
CA MET A 21 -13.19 40.17 5.89
C MET A 21 -12.04 39.33 6.49
N PRO A 22 -11.26 39.81 7.47
CA PRO A 22 -10.28 38.97 8.16
C PRO A 22 -10.92 37.75 8.84
N LEU A 23 -12.06 37.94 9.51
CA LEU A 23 -12.80 36.85 10.18
C LEU A 23 -13.33 35.81 9.20
N LEU A 24 -13.77 36.21 8.00
CA LEU A 24 -14.17 35.30 6.93
C LEU A 24 -12.98 34.58 6.28
N VAL A 25 -11.81 35.23 6.19
CA VAL A 25 -10.56 34.60 5.73
C VAL A 25 -10.05 33.59 6.77
N PHE A 26 -10.16 33.89 8.07
CA PHE A 26 -9.81 32.97 9.15
C PHE A 26 -10.84 31.85 9.36
N ALA A 27 -12.12 32.09 9.08
CA ALA A 27 -13.17 31.07 9.16
C ALA A 27 -13.21 30.15 7.93
N ASN A 28 -12.74 30.60 6.76
CA ASN A 28 -12.58 29.78 5.55
C ASN A 28 -11.17 29.20 5.41
N SER A 29 -10.24 29.50 6.32
CA SER A 29 -8.94 28.81 6.40
C SER A 29 -9.07 27.55 7.25
N ASP A 30 -9.82 26.56 6.75
CA ASP A 30 -9.76 25.17 7.22
C ASP A 30 -8.36 24.52 6.99
N SER A 31 -7.37 25.30 6.54
CA SER A 31 -6.03 24.84 6.14
C SER A 31 -4.87 25.28 7.05
N THR A 32 -5.11 26.02 8.15
CA THR A 32 -4.00 26.53 9.00
C THR A 32 -4.19 26.38 10.51
N ILE A 33 -5.12 25.52 10.97
CA ILE A 33 -5.11 25.11 12.38
C ILE A 33 -4.02 24.04 12.52
N ILE A 34 -2.85 24.47 12.97
CA ILE A 34 -1.80 23.56 13.40
C ILE A 34 -2.36 22.73 14.57
N ASN A 35 -2.58 21.44 14.34
CA ASN A 35 -2.91 20.53 15.42
C ASN A 35 -1.63 20.24 16.23
N HIS A 36 -1.40 21.05 17.26
CA HIS A 36 -0.23 20.93 18.13
C HIS A 36 -0.06 19.53 18.73
N ASN A 37 -1.16 18.80 18.98
CA ASN A 37 -1.05 17.42 19.45
C ASN A 37 -0.45 16.51 18.37
N ASP A 38 -0.87 16.64 17.12
CA ASP A 38 -0.32 15.83 16.02
C ASP A 38 1.15 16.16 15.78
N GLU A 39 1.55 17.42 15.88
CA GLU A 39 2.95 17.84 15.78
C GLU A 39 3.82 17.27 16.90
N ILE A 40 3.33 17.33 18.15
CA ILE A 40 4.03 16.73 19.30
C ILE A 40 4.20 15.23 19.09
N MET A 41 3.15 14.55 18.62
CA MET A 41 3.22 13.11 18.37
C MET A 41 4.17 12.77 17.22
N LYS A 42 4.19 13.57 16.16
CA LYS A 42 5.16 13.47 15.05
C LYS A 42 6.59 13.67 15.52
N LEU A 43 6.83 14.65 16.39
CA LEU A 43 8.15 14.90 16.98
C LEU A 43 8.61 13.73 17.85
N LYS A 44 7.73 13.17 18.69
CA LYS A 44 8.05 11.98 19.49
C LYS A 44 8.47 10.80 18.60
N ARG A 45 7.76 10.57 17.50
CA ARG A 45 8.13 9.54 16.51
C ARG A 45 9.46 9.86 15.80
N GLN A 46 9.74 11.12 15.49
CA GLN A 46 11.04 11.53 14.94
C GLN A 46 12.19 11.17 15.89
N ILE A 47 12.08 11.59 17.16
CA ILE A 47 13.11 11.36 18.17
C ILE A 47 13.37 9.86 18.36
N GLU A 48 12.31 9.06 18.44
CA GLU A 48 12.42 7.60 18.56
C GLU A 48 13.14 6.98 17.35
N ALA A 49 12.81 7.41 16.14
CA ALA A 49 13.47 6.94 14.91
C ALA A 49 14.95 7.33 14.85
N GLU A 50 15.29 8.56 15.22
CA GLU A 50 16.66 9.06 15.25
C GLU A 50 17.50 8.33 16.30
N HIS A 51 16.93 8.12 17.49
CA HIS A 51 17.58 7.35 18.54
C HIS A 51 17.88 5.92 18.07
N TYR A 52 16.88 5.26 17.49
CA TYR A 52 17.05 3.90 16.97
C TYR A 52 18.06 3.83 15.82
N LEU A 53 18.03 4.79 14.89
CA LEU A 53 19.02 4.88 13.82
C LEU A 53 20.43 4.99 14.38
N ASN A 54 20.67 5.84 15.38
CA ASN A 54 21.99 5.97 16.00
C ASN A 54 22.47 4.64 16.60
N VAL A 55 21.57 3.89 17.26
CA VAL A 55 21.90 2.54 17.77
C VAL A 55 22.26 1.58 16.64
N LEU A 56 21.50 1.57 15.54
CA LEU A 56 21.81 0.77 14.35
C LEU A 56 23.19 1.13 13.76
N LEU A 57 23.52 2.43 13.71
CA LEU A 57 24.81 2.91 13.20
C LEU A 57 25.97 2.50 14.13
N GLU A 58 25.78 2.52 15.45
CA GLU A 58 26.80 2.01 16.37
C GLU A 58 27.08 0.52 16.17
N LEU A 59 26.04 -0.28 15.89
CA LEU A 59 26.19 -1.70 15.57
C LEU A 59 26.91 -1.91 14.23
N LEU A 60 26.71 -1.02 13.25
CA LEU A 60 27.44 -1.04 11.98
C LEU A 60 28.96 -0.98 12.11
N ASN A 61 29.48 -0.41 13.19
CA ASN A 61 30.92 -0.33 13.46
C ASN A 61 31.51 -1.59 14.10
N ARG A 62 30.69 -2.50 14.61
CA ARG A 62 31.16 -3.59 15.49
C ARG A 62 31.38 -4.92 14.78
N ASP A 63 30.72 -5.18 13.65
CA ASP A 63 30.82 -6.47 12.96
C ASP A 63 30.74 -6.34 11.44
N ASP A 64 31.45 -7.28 10.78
CA ASP A 64 31.40 -7.55 9.33
C ASP A 64 30.11 -8.31 8.97
N SER A 65 28.99 -7.71 9.36
CA SER A 65 27.68 -8.33 9.43
C SER A 65 27.02 -8.53 8.06
N SER A 66 26.00 -9.39 8.02
CA SER A 66 25.13 -9.51 6.84
C SER A 66 24.49 -8.17 6.44
N PHE A 67 24.14 -7.32 7.42
CA PHE A 67 23.55 -6.01 7.17
C PHE A 67 24.55 -5.05 6.50
N LYS A 68 25.85 -5.08 6.87
CA LYS A 68 26.87 -4.21 6.27
C LYS A 68 27.07 -4.58 4.80
N LYS A 69 27.12 -5.87 4.49
CA LYS A 69 27.26 -6.37 3.12
C LYS A 69 26.12 -5.91 2.22
N GLN A 70 24.88 -6.03 2.67
CA GLN A 70 23.70 -5.56 1.92
C GLN A 70 23.75 -4.04 1.70
N LEU A 71 24.20 -3.28 2.71
CA LEU A 71 24.36 -1.84 2.59
C LEU A 71 25.48 -1.47 1.60
N ASP A 72 26.60 -2.20 1.61
CA ASP A 72 27.73 -2.02 0.70
C ASP A 72 27.31 -2.32 -0.76
N GLU A 73 26.47 -3.34 -0.98
CA GLU A 73 25.89 -3.67 -2.28
C GLU A 73 25.01 -2.54 -2.83
N ILE A 74 24.17 -1.94 -1.97
CA ILE A 74 23.26 -0.86 -2.39
C ILE A 74 24.01 0.45 -2.63
N THR A 75 24.92 0.81 -1.73
CA THR A 75 25.57 2.11 -1.75
C THR A 75 26.79 2.14 -2.67
N GLY A 76 27.43 0.98 -2.86
CA GLY A 76 28.74 0.85 -3.50
C GLY A 76 29.91 1.23 -2.57
N ASN A 77 29.63 1.51 -1.29
CA ASN A 77 30.66 1.84 -0.30
C ASN A 77 31.42 0.58 0.10
N LYS A 78 32.74 0.60 0.00
CA LYS A 78 33.63 -0.50 0.43
C LYS A 78 34.40 -0.17 1.71
N GLY A 79 34.23 1.04 2.23
CA GLY A 79 34.91 1.54 3.42
C GLY A 79 33.99 1.62 4.63
N SER A 80 34.42 2.40 5.62
CA SER A 80 33.58 2.80 6.75
C SER A 80 32.49 3.76 6.28
N TYR A 81 31.34 3.73 6.93
CA TYR A 81 30.26 4.66 6.67
C TYR A 81 30.44 5.95 7.48
N ASP A 82 30.19 7.10 6.85
CA ASP A 82 30.09 8.38 7.58
C ASP A 82 28.66 8.57 8.07
N PHE A 83 28.49 8.59 9.40
CA PHE A 83 27.18 8.69 10.03
C PHE A 83 26.43 9.99 9.73
N LYS A 84 27.15 11.06 9.40
CA LYS A 84 26.54 12.34 9.02
C LYS A 84 25.81 12.28 7.68
N LYS A 85 26.10 11.26 6.86
CA LYS A 85 25.44 11.04 5.58
C LYS A 85 24.12 10.28 5.70
N PHE A 86 23.84 9.69 6.87
CA PHE A 86 22.55 9.09 7.12
C PHE A 86 21.50 10.14 7.42
N LYS A 87 20.33 9.98 6.81
CA LYS A 87 19.17 10.85 7.03
C LYS A 87 17.90 10.04 7.05
N LEU A 88 16.92 10.51 7.82
CA LEU A 88 15.56 9.97 7.76
C LEU A 88 14.70 10.84 6.84
N SER A 89 13.78 10.23 6.10
CA SER A 89 12.71 10.98 5.44
C SER A 89 11.77 11.65 6.45
N ASP A 90 10.91 12.51 5.92
CA ASP A 90 9.58 12.75 6.49
C ASP A 90 8.85 11.43 6.79
N GLU A 91 7.93 11.47 7.76
CA GLU A 91 7.12 10.30 8.09
C GLU A 91 6.08 10.01 7.00
N TYR A 92 5.82 8.73 6.77
CA TYR A 92 4.70 8.25 5.99
C TYR A 92 3.76 7.47 6.90
N GLU A 93 2.46 7.58 6.65
CA GLU A 93 1.50 6.67 7.28
C GLU A 93 1.69 5.26 6.73
N PHE A 94 1.70 4.29 7.62
CA PHE A 94 1.80 2.88 7.30
C PHE A 94 0.54 2.17 7.81
N PHE A 95 -0.10 1.37 6.95
CA PHE A 95 -1.28 0.61 7.31
C PHE A 95 -1.02 -0.87 7.05
N ARG A 96 -1.04 -1.67 8.12
CA ARG A 96 -1.12 -3.12 7.98
C ARG A 96 -2.58 -3.52 7.96
N LEU A 97 -2.97 -4.17 6.88
CA LEU A 97 -4.33 -4.65 6.65
C LEU A 97 -4.48 -6.07 7.17
N PHE A 98 -5.73 -6.50 7.36
CA PHE A 98 -6.08 -7.87 7.73
C PHE A 98 -5.47 -8.33 9.06
N VAL A 99 -5.27 -7.40 10.00
CA VAL A 99 -4.80 -7.70 11.36
C VAL A 99 -5.98 -8.22 12.17
N PHE A 100 -6.13 -9.54 12.19
CA PHE A 100 -7.24 -10.21 12.86
C PHE A 100 -6.88 -10.66 14.27
N PRO A 101 -7.78 -10.46 15.26
CA PRO A 101 -7.57 -11.00 16.60
C PRO A 101 -7.66 -12.53 16.56
N THR A 102 -6.53 -13.19 16.78
CA THR A 102 -6.43 -14.66 16.82
C THR A 102 -6.34 -15.15 18.26
N LYS A 103 -6.85 -16.36 18.50
CA LYS A 103 -6.64 -17.10 19.74
C LYS A 103 -5.76 -18.31 19.48
N SER A 104 -5.08 -18.80 20.51
CA SER A 104 -4.27 -20.01 20.42
C SER A 104 -4.85 -21.13 21.28
N LYS A 105 -4.75 -22.38 20.81
CA LYS A 105 -5.05 -23.59 21.59
C LYS A 105 -4.03 -24.68 21.30
N LEU A 106 -3.85 -25.60 22.25
CA LEU A 106 -3.06 -26.80 22.03
C LEU A 106 -3.92 -27.90 21.40
N VAL A 107 -3.39 -28.58 20.39
CA VAL A 107 -3.95 -29.74 19.70
C VAL A 107 -2.91 -30.86 19.65
N VAL A 108 -3.31 -32.04 19.17
CA VAL A 108 -2.47 -33.25 19.08
C VAL A 108 -1.79 -33.54 20.44
N ASN A 109 -2.59 -34.00 21.40
CA ASN A 109 -2.13 -34.36 22.75
C ASN A 109 -1.30 -33.28 23.46
N GLY A 110 -1.55 -32.01 23.17
CA GLY A 110 -0.87 -30.89 23.83
C GLY A 110 0.44 -30.45 23.16
N GLN A 111 0.83 -31.05 22.03
CA GLN A 111 2.14 -30.82 21.42
C GLN A 111 2.15 -29.65 20.44
N ILE A 112 1.05 -29.45 19.70
CA ILE A 112 1.00 -28.44 18.65
C ILE A 112 0.12 -27.28 19.10
N ARG A 113 0.67 -26.07 19.13
CA ARG A 113 -0.12 -24.85 19.33
C ARG A 113 -0.60 -24.34 17.99
N ILE A 114 -1.91 -24.28 17.80
CA ILE A 114 -2.51 -23.67 16.61
C ILE A 114 -3.18 -22.34 16.94
N LEU A 115 -3.19 -21.46 15.94
CA LEU A 115 -3.95 -20.22 15.95
C LEU A 115 -5.32 -20.46 15.28
N TYR A 116 -6.35 -19.81 15.79
CA TYR A 116 -7.69 -19.84 15.21
C TYR A 116 -8.40 -18.49 15.38
N LEU A 117 -9.40 -18.24 14.55
CA LEU A 117 -10.28 -17.08 14.64
C LEU A 117 -11.57 -17.45 15.37
N GLU A 118 -12.05 -16.56 16.22
CA GLU A 118 -13.37 -16.73 16.84
C GLU A 118 -14.48 -16.61 15.80
N LYS A 119 -15.63 -17.25 16.06
CA LYS A 119 -16.74 -17.34 15.09
C LYS A 119 -17.29 -15.97 14.68
N ASP A 120 -17.40 -15.04 15.63
CA ASP A 120 -17.89 -13.69 15.37
C ASP A 120 -16.92 -12.89 14.49
N ILE A 121 -15.61 -13.07 14.70
CA ILE A 121 -14.57 -12.50 13.85
C ILE A 121 -14.63 -13.11 12.46
N ALA A 122 -14.70 -14.44 12.37
CA ALA A 122 -14.79 -15.14 11.10
C ALA A 122 -16.01 -14.70 10.26
N GLU A 123 -17.15 -14.44 10.91
CA GLU A 123 -18.34 -13.94 10.23
C GLU A 123 -18.21 -12.49 9.76
N LYS A 124 -17.53 -11.62 10.53
CA LYS A 124 -17.17 -10.27 10.07
C LYS A 124 -16.28 -10.31 8.82
N LEU A 125 -15.33 -11.25 8.77
CA LEU A 125 -14.42 -11.40 7.61
C LEU A 125 -15.13 -11.83 6.34
N LYS A 126 -16.11 -12.74 6.42
CA LYS A 126 -16.90 -13.16 5.25
C LYS A 126 -17.67 -12.01 4.61
N ASN A 127 -18.08 -11.04 5.43
CA ASN A 127 -18.88 -9.89 5.01
C ASN A 127 -18.02 -8.66 4.65
N LEU A 128 -16.69 -8.75 4.80
CA LEU A 128 -15.79 -7.65 4.49
C LEU A 128 -15.78 -7.40 2.98
N LYS A 129 -16.06 -6.15 2.59
CA LYS A 129 -16.03 -5.70 1.20
C LYS A 129 -15.50 -4.28 1.10
N PHE A 130 -14.74 -4.03 0.05
CA PHE A 130 -14.15 -2.75 -0.29
C PHE A 130 -14.75 -2.30 -1.62
N GLU A 131 -15.47 -1.17 -1.60
CA GLU A 131 -16.04 -0.56 -2.79
C GLU A 131 -15.22 0.64 -3.26
N ARG A 132 -14.48 1.27 -2.36
CA ARG A 132 -13.59 2.41 -2.60
C ARG A 132 -12.24 2.19 -1.93
N SER A 133 -11.20 2.85 -2.44
CA SER A 133 -9.84 2.76 -1.87
C SER A 133 -9.79 3.14 -0.39
N ASP A 134 -10.61 4.09 0.04
CA ASP A 134 -10.64 4.53 1.45
C ASP A 134 -11.30 3.52 2.39
N ASP A 135 -12.12 2.61 1.88
CA ASP A 135 -12.81 1.61 2.72
C ASP A 135 -11.79 0.67 3.38
N VAL A 136 -10.66 0.46 2.70
CA VAL A 136 -9.55 -0.38 3.13
C VAL A 136 -9.00 0.06 4.49
N PHE A 137 -9.01 1.36 4.77
CA PHE A 137 -8.47 1.93 6.02
C PHE A 137 -9.51 2.04 7.15
N LYS A 138 -10.79 1.81 6.86
CA LYS A 138 -11.90 2.05 7.81
C LYS A 138 -12.36 0.79 8.54
N THR A 139 -11.74 -0.36 8.26
CA THR A 139 -12.12 -1.62 8.90
C THR A 139 -11.55 -1.70 10.31
N GLY A 140 -12.19 -2.48 11.18
CA GLY A 140 -11.67 -2.80 12.51
C GLY A 140 -10.47 -3.75 12.51
N PHE A 141 -9.93 -4.10 11.34
CA PHE A 141 -8.84 -5.07 11.15
C PHE A 141 -7.62 -4.42 10.51
N VAL A 142 -7.39 -3.15 10.83
CA VAL A 142 -6.29 -2.33 10.30
C VAL A 142 -5.45 -1.84 11.47
N GLU A 143 -4.16 -2.05 11.38
CA GLU A 143 -3.18 -1.48 12.31
C GLU A 143 -2.52 -0.27 11.64
N LYS A 144 -2.64 0.89 12.29
CA LYS A 144 -1.97 2.13 11.86
C LYS A 144 -0.61 2.25 12.54
N MET A 145 0.41 2.48 11.74
CA MET A 145 1.80 2.72 12.13
C MET A 145 2.37 3.88 11.32
N TRP A 146 3.66 4.16 11.53
CA TRP A 146 4.41 5.16 10.79
C TRP A 146 5.72 4.59 10.31
N VAL A 147 6.14 5.01 9.12
CA VAL A 147 7.42 4.58 8.54
C VAL A 147 8.26 5.77 8.14
N ARG A 148 9.57 5.65 8.35
CA ARG A 148 10.57 6.59 7.83
C ARG A 148 11.59 5.82 7.02
N ILE A 149 11.96 6.37 5.88
CA ILE A 149 12.98 5.82 5.00
C ILE A 149 14.34 6.29 5.47
N ILE A 150 15.29 5.36 5.56
CA ILE A 150 16.69 5.65 5.85
C ILE A 150 17.39 5.91 4.52
N TYR A 151 18.10 7.02 4.44
CA TYR A 151 18.95 7.39 3.31
C TYR A 151 20.41 7.39 3.72
N TYR A 152 21.29 7.08 2.76
CA TYR A 152 22.72 7.33 2.83
C TYR A 152 23.16 8.01 1.53
N ASP A 153 23.74 9.21 1.61
CA ASP A 153 24.06 10.04 0.44
C ASP A 153 22.87 10.15 -0.54
N ASP A 154 21.69 10.45 0.02
CA ASP A 154 20.41 10.61 -0.68
C ASP A 154 19.92 9.36 -1.45
N LYS A 155 20.57 8.20 -1.28
CA LYS A 155 20.08 6.90 -1.75
C LYS A 155 19.25 6.21 -0.65
N PRO A 156 18.05 5.69 -0.95
CA PRO A 156 17.30 4.91 0.02
C PRO A 156 18.03 3.60 0.31
N VAL A 157 18.19 3.28 1.59
CA VAL A 157 18.93 2.09 2.06
C VAL A 157 18.19 1.26 3.09
N GLY A 158 17.01 1.71 3.51
CA GLY A 158 16.24 1.01 4.53
C GLY A 158 15.03 1.79 5.00
N HIS A 159 14.38 1.29 6.05
CA HIS A 159 13.27 1.95 6.70
C HIS A 159 13.13 1.55 8.17
N ILE A 160 12.44 2.38 8.95
CA ILE A 160 12.12 2.17 10.37
C ILE A 160 10.60 2.23 10.52
N LEU A 161 10.00 1.18 11.10
CA LEU A 161 8.59 1.14 11.47
C LEU A 161 8.40 1.50 12.93
N ILE A 162 7.49 2.43 13.18
CA ILE A 162 7.19 2.98 14.50
C ILE A 162 5.72 2.76 14.76
N ARG A 163 5.41 2.25 15.95
CA ARG A 163 4.04 2.07 16.41
C ARG A 163 3.84 2.69 17.79
N TRP A 164 2.59 2.94 18.12
CA TRP A 164 2.21 3.20 19.51
C TRP A 164 2.13 1.87 20.25
N ASP A 165 2.80 1.77 21.40
CA ASP A 165 2.66 0.62 22.30
C ASP A 165 1.84 1.02 23.52
N GLU A 166 0.66 0.43 23.65
CA GLU A 166 -0.26 0.72 24.74
C GLU A 166 0.31 0.30 26.10
N SER A 167 1.16 -0.73 26.15
CA SER A 167 1.75 -1.25 27.39
C SER A 167 2.73 -0.26 28.00
N TYR A 168 3.50 0.41 27.14
CA TYR A 168 4.49 1.40 27.56
C TYR A 168 3.97 2.85 27.48
N ASN A 169 2.77 3.04 26.91
CA ASN A 169 2.17 4.35 26.67
C ASN A 169 3.14 5.31 25.92
N CYS A 170 3.87 4.76 24.95
CA CYS A 170 4.87 5.49 24.17
C CYS A 170 4.99 4.96 22.74
N TYR A 171 5.71 5.69 21.88
CA TYR A 171 6.10 5.20 20.57
C TYR A 171 7.34 4.32 20.69
N VAL A 172 7.33 3.21 19.96
CA VAL A 172 8.45 2.26 19.89
C VAL A 172 8.73 1.87 18.45
N VAL A 173 10.00 1.62 18.15
CA VAL A 173 10.38 0.96 16.89
C VAL A 173 9.98 -0.51 16.94
N THR A 174 9.05 -0.93 16.10
CA THR A 174 8.58 -2.33 16.03
C THR A 174 9.44 -3.18 15.11
N SER A 175 10.04 -2.57 14.09
CA SER A 175 10.97 -3.22 13.19
C SER A 175 11.78 -2.18 12.43
N SER A 176 12.92 -2.60 11.93
CA SER A 176 13.75 -1.81 11.02
C SER A 176 14.37 -2.72 10.00
N VAL A 177 14.55 -2.21 8.79
CA VAL A 177 15.28 -2.91 7.74
C VAL A 177 16.35 -1.98 7.21
N LEU A 178 17.58 -2.48 7.13
CA LEU A 178 18.74 -1.82 6.52
C LEU A 178 19.29 -2.76 5.45
N GLY A 179 19.77 -2.21 4.35
CA GLY A 179 20.19 -3.02 3.21
C GLY A 179 19.03 -3.37 2.26
N GLU A 180 17.91 -2.65 2.33
CA GLU A 180 16.79 -2.79 1.39
C GLU A 180 16.34 -1.42 0.88
N LYS A 181 16.46 -1.20 -0.44
CA LYS A 181 16.11 0.06 -1.11
C LYS A 181 14.70 0.10 -1.70
N GLY A 182 14.02 -1.06 -1.80
CA GLY A 182 12.80 -1.22 -2.58
C GLY A 182 11.68 -0.26 -2.19
N LEU A 183 11.41 -0.10 -0.89
CA LEU A 183 10.39 0.83 -0.40
C LEU A 183 10.71 2.29 -0.74
N GLY A 184 11.94 2.72 -0.48
CA GLY A 184 12.35 4.10 -0.76
C GLY A 184 12.37 4.42 -2.26
N GLU A 185 12.84 3.48 -3.10
CA GLU A 185 12.78 3.63 -4.56
C GLU A 185 11.32 3.73 -5.05
N ALA A 186 10.43 2.87 -4.56
CA ALA A 186 9.01 2.90 -4.94
C ALA A 186 8.32 4.21 -4.55
N ILE A 187 8.65 4.80 -3.39
CA ILE A 187 8.14 6.11 -2.99
C ILE A 187 8.61 7.20 -3.96
N VAL A 188 9.89 7.22 -4.32
CA VAL A 188 10.45 8.19 -5.28
C VAL A 188 9.72 8.06 -6.62
N TYR A 189 9.59 6.84 -7.16
CA TYR A 189 8.90 6.62 -8.42
C TYR A 189 7.43 7.02 -8.39
N MET A 190 6.71 6.68 -7.32
CA MET A 190 5.31 7.07 -7.16
C MET A 190 5.17 8.60 -7.14
N LYS A 191 6.01 9.30 -6.36
CA LYS A 191 5.99 10.77 -6.34
C LYS A 191 6.32 11.38 -7.69
N ASP A 192 7.27 10.82 -8.45
CA ASP A 192 7.57 11.28 -9.80
C ASP A 192 6.39 11.06 -10.77
N PHE A 193 5.71 9.92 -10.67
CA PHE A 193 4.50 9.64 -11.44
C PHE A 193 3.38 10.65 -11.13
N LEU A 194 3.10 10.88 -9.83
CA LEU A 194 2.08 11.83 -9.38
C LEU A 194 2.41 13.26 -9.81
N LYS A 195 3.68 13.67 -9.70
CA LYS A 195 4.16 14.99 -10.12
C LYS A 195 3.95 15.22 -11.62
N LYS A 196 4.26 14.24 -12.47
CA LYS A 196 4.02 14.32 -13.92
C LYS A 196 2.53 14.45 -14.26
N GLY A 197 1.67 13.88 -13.43
CA GLY A 197 0.22 14.00 -13.55
C GLY A 197 -0.39 15.25 -12.89
N GLY A 198 0.39 16.12 -12.26
CA GLY A 198 -0.11 17.28 -11.52
C GLY A 198 -0.96 16.91 -10.29
N LYS A 199 -0.70 15.74 -9.70
CA LYS A 199 -1.47 15.19 -8.56
C LYS A 199 -0.78 15.45 -7.23
N ASN A 200 -1.51 15.25 -6.14
CA ASN A 200 -0.95 15.29 -4.78
C ASN A 200 0.17 14.24 -4.64
N LEU A 201 1.28 14.61 -4.00
CA LEU A 201 2.46 13.77 -3.78
C LEU A 201 2.40 12.97 -2.48
N ASN A 202 1.35 13.15 -1.68
CA ASN A 202 1.10 12.38 -0.48
C ASN A 202 0.89 10.91 -0.85
N VAL A 203 1.60 10.04 -0.13
CA VAL A 203 1.50 8.60 -0.29
C VAL A 203 1.43 7.93 1.08
N LYS A 204 0.72 6.81 1.12
CA LYS A 204 0.60 5.90 2.26
C LYS A 204 1.30 4.60 1.91
N ILE A 205 1.82 3.91 2.92
CA ILE A 205 2.42 2.59 2.75
C ILE A 205 1.44 1.55 3.27
N ILE A 206 1.27 0.47 2.52
CA ILE A 206 0.32 -0.59 2.85
C ILE A 206 1.03 -1.94 2.87
N ASP A 207 0.80 -2.67 3.94
CA ASP A 207 1.15 -4.08 4.12
C ASP A 207 -0.15 -4.91 4.09
N VAL A 208 -0.26 -5.83 3.13
CA VAL A 208 -1.41 -6.74 2.92
C VAL A 208 -1.11 -8.16 3.39
N LEU A 209 -0.17 -8.31 4.33
CA LEU A 209 0.38 -9.59 4.79
C LEU A 209 1.09 -10.37 3.67
N GLU A 210 1.78 -9.62 2.81
CA GLU A 210 2.68 -10.11 1.76
C GLU A 210 4.11 -9.72 2.15
N ARG A 211 5.15 -10.32 1.55
CA ARG A 211 6.52 -9.81 1.75
C ARG A 211 6.71 -8.47 1.04
N SER A 212 6.04 -8.27 -0.08
CA SER A 212 6.06 -6.98 -0.78
C SER A 212 5.11 -5.96 -0.15
N LEU A 213 5.58 -4.71 -0.06
CA LEU A 213 4.79 -3.56 0.37
C LEU A 213 4.19 -2.83 -0.82
N TYR A 214 3.17 -2.01 -0.55
CA TYR A 214 2.55 -1.16 -1.55
C TYR A 214 2.67 0.31 -1.18
N VAL A 215 3.12 1.13 -2.12
CA VAL A 215 3.03 2.60 -2.04
C VAL A 215 1.72 3.02 -2.70
N VAL A 216 0.87 3.71 -1.95
CA VAL A 216 -0.49 4.05 -2.37
C VAL A 216 -0.70 5.55 -2.35
N SER A 217 -1.17 6.08 -3.46
CA SER A 217 -1.52 7.49 -3.63
C SER A 217 -2.93 7.80 -3.14
N GLU A 218 -3.22 9.07 -2.86
CA GLU A 218 -4.57 9.50 -2.42
C GLU A 218 -5.68 9.19 -3.43
N ASP A 219 -5.38 9.15 -4.72
CA ASP A 219 -6.34 8.81 -5.78
C ASP A 219 -6.45 7.29 -6.04
N GLY A 220 -5.85 6.47 -5.17
CA GLY A 220 -6.03 5.02 -5.20
C GLY A 220 -5.19 4.31 -6.25
N ASN A 221 -4.05 4.87 -6.66
CA ASN A 221 -3.03 4.12 -7.40
C ASN A 221 -2.09 3.40 -6.43
N TRP A 222 -1.81 2.14 -6.73
CA TRP A 222 -1.00 1.22 -5.92
C TRP A 222 0.24 0.80 -6.71
N TRP A 223 1.39 0.86 -6.07
CA TRP A 223 2.68 0.45 -6.63
C TRP A 223 3.35 -0.56 -5.70
N CYS A 224 3.73 -1.72 -6.23
CA CYS A 224 4.42 -2.77 -5.49
C CYS A 224 5.92 -2.47 -5.43
N THR A 225 6.53 -2.55 -4.25
CA THR A 225 7.91 -2.14 -4.02
C THR A 225 8.92 -2.91 -4.87
N ASP A 226 8.92 -4.23 -4.74
CA ASP A 226 9.94 -5.12 -5.32
C ASP A 226 9.37 -6.37 -5.97
N ALA A 227 8.11 -6.71 -5.69
CA ALA A 227 7.49 -7.98 -6.07
C ALA A 227 8.35 -9.19 -5.66
N ALA A 228 9.00 -9.12 -4.50
CA ALA A 228 9.89 -10.15 -3.97
C ALA A 228 9.21 -11.52 -3.80
N ASP A 229 7.88 -11.54 -3.66
CA ASP A 229 7.08 -12.77 -3.60
C ASP A 229 6.82 -13.42 -4.96
N SER A 230 7.22 -12.77 -6.06
CA SER A 230 6.95 -13.26 -7.40
C SER A 230 8.05 -14.16 -7.94
N SER A 231 7.66 -15.14 -8.76
CA SER A 231 8.58 -15.85 -9.66
C SER A 231 9.13 -14.96 -10.79
N ASN A 232 8.54 -13.80 -11.05
CA ASN A 232 9.01 -12.83 -12.03
C ASN A 232 8.95 -11.38 -11.52
N PRO A 233 9.82 -10.98 -10.58
CA PRO A 233 9.79 -9.65 -9.97
C PRO A 233 9.95 -8.50 -10.99
N GLN A 234 10.71 -8.72 -12.07
CA GLN A 234 10.93 -7.73 -13.13
C GLN A 234 9.65 -7.37 -13.90
N MET A 235 8.70 -8.32 -14.00
CA MET A 235 7.43 -8.09 -14.69
C MET A 235 6.49 -7.17 -13.91
N TYR A 236 6.62 -7.14 -12.58
CA TYR A 236 5.68 -6.47 -11.68
C TYR A 236 6.29 -5.23 -11.01
N SER A 237 7.60 -5.24 -10.74
CA SER A 237 8.33 -4.03 -10.37
C SER A 237 8.12 -2.97 -11.44
N LYS A 238 7.71 -1.77 -11.03
CA LYS A 238 7.39 -0.63 -11.91
C LYS A 238 6.03 -0.62 -12.59
N LYS A 239 5.09 -1.45 -12.14
CA LYS A 239 3.69 -1.29 -12.51
C LYS A 239 2.91 -0.56 -11.43
N ILE A 240 2.00 0.28 -11.92
CA ILE A 240 0.98 0.95 -11.12
C ILE A 240 -0.35 0.30 -11.46
N TRP A 241 -1.13 -0.02 -10.44
CA TRP A 241 -2.49 -0.51 -10.57
C TRP A 241 -3.46 0.46 -9.91
N SER A 242 -4.59 0.68 -10.55
CA SER A 242 -5.72 1.37 -9.94
C SER A 242 -6.40 0.48 -8.89
N PHE A 243 -7.10 1.09 -7.95
CA PHE A 243 -7.92 0.38 -6.97
C PHE A 243 -8.88 -0.62 -7.64
N GLU A 244 -9.56 -0.24 -8.73
CA GLU A 244 -10.49 -1.12 -9.45
C GLU A 244 -9.82 -2.39 -10.00
N GLU A 245 -8.54 -2.31 -10.34
CA GLU A 245 -7.80 -3.47 -10.82
C GLU A 245 -7.49 -4.48 -9.70
N ILE A 246 -7.12 -3.99 -8.52
CA ILE A 246 -6.75 -4.83 -7.36
C ILE A 246 -7.95 -5.18 -6.44
N LYS A 247 -9.09 -4.50 -6.62
CA LYS A 247 -10.29 -4.60 -5.77
C LYS A 247 -10.74 -6.04 -5.54
N ASP A 248 -10.75 -6.86 -6.58
CA ASP A 248 -11.15 -8.27 -6.47
C ASP A 248 -10.17 -9.07 -5.61
N GLY A 249 -8.87 -8.83 -5.76
CA GLY A 249 -7.83 -9.44 -4.93
C GLY A 249 -8.00 -9.05 -3.45
N LEU A 250 -8.20 -7.75 -3.19
CA LEU A 250 -8.45 -7.23 -1.84
C LEU A 250 -9.72 -7.83 -1.21
N ASN A 251 -10.79 -7.98 -1.99
CA ASN A 251 -12.07 -8.56 -1.53
C ASN A 251 -12.00 -10.09 -1.36
N ASN A 252 -11.08 -10.77 -2.03
CA ASN A 252 -10.88 -12.21 -1.88
C ASN A 252 -9.96 -12.55 -0.70
N ARG A 253 -9.00 -11.68 -0.37
CA ARG A 253 -8.01 -11.93 0.69
C ARG A 253 -8.60 -12.36 2.04
N PRO A 254 -9.71 -11.78 2.55
CA PRO A 254 -10.34 -12.27 3.78
C PRO A 254 -10.77 -13.74 3.72
N LYS A 255 -11.27 -14.21 2.56
CA LYS A 255 -11.67 -15.60 2.38
C LYS A 255 -10.47 -16.53 2.30
N GLU A 256 -9.39 -16.10 1.63
CA GLU A 256 -8.14 -16.85 1.60
C GLU A 256 -7.59 -17.04 3.01
N ILE A 257 -7.61 -15.98 3.83
CA ILE A 257 -7.15 -16.04 5.22
C ILE A 257 -8.04 -16.96 6.08
N LEU A 258 -9.36 -16.88 5.93
CA LEU A 258 -10.28 -17.80 6.60
C LEU A 258 -9.99 -19.26 6.27
N ASN A 259 -9.82 -19.57 4.98
CA ASN A 259 -9.51 -20.93 4.53
C ASN A 259 -8.19 -21.42 5.12
N TYR A 260 -7.16 -20.57 5.19
CA TYR A 260 -5.88 -20.91 5.81
C TYR A 260 -6.04 -21.28 7.29
N PHE A 261 -6.81 -20.51 8.08
CA PHE A 261 -7.11 -20.86 9.47
C PHE A 261 -7.94 -22.14 9.62
N ASP A 262 -8.82 -22.44 8.66
CA ASP A 262 -9.58 -23.69 8.65
C ASP A 262 -8.70 -24.90 8.32
N GLU A 263 -7.73 -24.76 7.41
CA GLU A 263 -6.75 -25.79 7.06
C GLU A 263 -5.83 -26.12 8.24
N ILE A 264 -5.30 -25.10 8.92
CA ILE A 264 -4.50 -25.25 10.16
C ILE A 264 -5.26 -26.07 11.21
N GLN A 265 -6.57 -25.89 11.31
CA GLN A 265 -7.39 -26.61 12.28
C GLN A 265 -7.70 -28.05 11.87
N LYS A 266 -7.80 -28.32 10.56
CA LYS A 266 -8.10 -29.66 10.03
C LYS A 266 -6.87 -30.56 10.01
N ASP A 267 -5.71 -30.01 9.65
CA ASP A 267 -4.47 -30.76 9.49
C ASP A 267 -3.27 -29.98 10.06
N PRO A 268 -3.15 -29.89 11.40
CA PRO A 268 -2.13 -29.08 12.05
C PRO A 268 -0.70 -29.61 11.85
N GLU A 269 -0.53 -30.87 11.44
CA GLU A 269 0.78 -31.53 11.28
C GLU A 269 1.42 -31.25 9.92
N HIS A 270 0.64 -30.88 8.90
CA HIS A 270 1.10 -30.73 7.51
C HIS A 270 1.03 -29.29 6.99
N ILE A 271 1.03 -28.29 7.88
CA ILE A 271 1.05 -26.89 7.48
C ILE A 271 2.39 -26.59 6.81
N GLN A 272 2.35 -26.09 5.57
CA GLN A 272 3.55 -25.67 4.87
C GLN A 272 4.24 -24.52 5.63
N LEU A 273 5.50 -24.72 5.97
CA LEU A 273 6.32 -23.73 6.65
C LEU A 273 7.06 -22.86 5.63
N GLY A 274 6.81 -21.56 5.68
CA GLY A 274 7.50 -20.55 4.88
C GLY A 274 6.79 -20.18 3.57
N GLY A 275 6.98 -18.93 3.15
CA GLY A 275 6.29 -18.34 2.00
C GLY A 275 4.96 -17.68 2.38
N SER A 276 4.44 -16.83 1.49
CA SER A 276 3.07 -16.32 1.63
C SER A 276 2.08 -17.44 1.27
N PRO A 277 1.08 -17.74 2.12
CA PRO A 277 0.03 -18.70 1.77
C PRO A 277 -0.94 -18.16 0.70
N TYR A 278 -0.82 -16.88 0.34
CA TYR A 278 -1.69 -16.21 -0.61
C TYR A 278 -0.89 -15.67 -1.79
N LYS A 279 -1.52 -15.69 -2.97
CA LYS A 279 -0.94 -15.09 -4.16
C LYS A 279 -0.92 -13.55 -4.03
N PRO A 280 0.18 -12.87 -4.38
CA PRO A 280 0.25 -11.42 -4.27
C PRO A 280 -0.79 -10.68 -5.13
N LEU A 281 -1.32 -9.56 -4.64
CA LEU A 281 -2.39 -8.81 -5.33
C LEU A 281 -2.02 -8.48 -6.79
N TYR A 282 -0.80 -8.02 -7.06
CA TYR A 282 -0.36 -7.65 -8.40
C TYR A 282 -0.40 -8.80 -9.42
N GLU A 283 -0.21 -10.04 -8.97
CA GLU A 283 -0.30 -11.20 -9.84
C GLU A 283 -1.76 -11.57 -10.13
N THR A 284 -2.65 -11.45 -9.13
CA THR A 284 -4.08 -11.71 -9.33
C THR A 284 -4.69 -10.81 -10.39
N VAL A 285 -4.27 -9.53 -10.43
CA VAL A 285 -4.68 -8.58 -11.48
C VAL A 285 -4.21 -9.04 -12.86
N THR A 286 -2.96 -9.48 -12.95
CA THR A 286 -2.34 -9.83 -14.23
C THR A 286 -2.97 -11.08 -14.82
N GLU A 287 -3.19 -12.11 -14.01
CA GLU A 287 -3.88 -13.33 -14.45
C GLU A 287 -5.31 -13.03 -14.93
N LYS A 288 -6.03 -12.14 -14.24
CA LYS A 288 -7.38 -11.73 -14.67
C LYS A 288 -7.33 -11.08 -16.06
N LYS A 289 -6.39 -10.16 -16.27
CA LYS A 289 -6.18 -9.52 -17.58
C LYS A 289 -5.82 -10.52 -18.67
N GLU A 290 -4.92 -11.46 -18.38
CA GLU A 290 -4.53 -12.51 -19.32
C GLU A 290 -5.70 -13.45 -19.65
N LYS A 291 -6.49 -13.87 -18.66
CA LYS A 291 -7.71 -14.66 -18.88
C LYS A 291 -8.69 -13.92 -19.79
N ILE A 292 -8.96 -12.64 -19.53
CA ILE A 292 -9.85 -11.83 -20.38
C ILE A 292 -9.29 -11.73 -21.80
N LYS A 293 -8.00 -11.44 -21.95
CA LYS A 293 -7.33 -11.39 -23.27
C LYS A 293 -7.47 -12.72 -24.01
N ASN A 294 -7.24 -13.84 -23.34
CA ASN A 294 -7.32 -15.18 -23.94
C ASN A 294 -8.75 -15.50 -24.38
N VAL A 295 -9.76 -15.14 -23.58
CA VAL A 295 -11.18 -15.30 -23.96
C VAL A 295 -11.52 -14.44 -25.19
N LEU A 296 -11.04 -13.20 -25.25
CA LEU A 296 -11.26 -12.32 -26.39
C LEU A 296 -10.59 -12.87 -27.67
N VAL A 297 -9.35 -13.35 -27.56
CA VAL A 297 -8.63 -14.00 -28.67
C VAL A 297 -9.37 -15.25 -29.13
N ALA A 298 -9.81 -16.11 -28.21
CA ALA A 298 -10.59 -17.30 -28.54
C ALA A 298 -11.91 -16.95 -29.25
N THR A 299 -12.62 -15.93 -28.77
CA THR A 299 -13.86 -15.43 -29.38
C THR A 299 -13.62 -14.90 -30.79
N LEU A 300 -12.54 -14.13 -30.98
CA LEU A 300 -12.14 -13.63 -32.30
C LEU A 300 -11.79 -14.78 -33.26
N LEU A 301 -11.04 -15.77 -32.81
CA LEU A 301 -10.70 -16.95 -33.60
C LEU A 301 -11.95 -17.73 -34.01
N LEU A 302 -12.90 -17.94 -33.09
CA LEU A 302 -14.19 -18.58 -33.39
C LEU A 302 -15.00 -17.80 -34.43
N LEU A 303 -15.03 -16.46 -34.33
CA LEU A 303 -15.69 -15.61 -35.33
C LEU A 303 -15.04 -15.72 -36.70
N ILE A 304 -13.70 -15.68 -36.78
CA ILE A 304 -12.96 -15.85 -38.04
C ILE A 304 -13.25 -17.22 -38.65
N THR A 305 -13.23 -18.29 -37.85
CA THR A 305 -13.56 -19.64 -38.32
C THR A 305 -14.99 -19.73 -38.83
N ALA A 306 -15.96 -19.14 -38.13
CA ALA A 306 -17.36 -19.13 -38.55
C ALA A 306 -17.57 -18.37 -39.88
N ILE A 307 -16.92 -17.21 -40.05
CA ILE A 307 -16.95 -16.45 -41.30
C ILE A 307 -16.30 -17.27 -42.43
N PHE A 308 -15.15 -17.89 -42.18
CA PHE A 308 -14.46 -18.71 -43.18
C PHE A 308 -15.30 -19.90 -43.63
N VAL A 309 -15.88 -20.67 -42.69
CA VAL A 309 -16.77 -21.81 -43.00
C VAL A 309 -18.00 -21.36 -43.78
N THR A 310 -18.63 -20.25 -43.37
CA THR A 310 -19.80 -19.70 -44.07
C THR A 310 -19.45 -19.22 -45.48
N GLY A 311 -18.31 -18.54 -45.63
CA GLY A 311 -17.78 -18.08 -46.91
C GLY A 311 -17.46 -19.24 -47.86
N VAL A 312 -16.78 -20.28 -47.38
CA VAL A 312 -16.51 -21.52 -48.15
C VAL A 312 -17.82 -22.19 -48.57
N ASN A 313 -18.79 -22.32 -47.66
CA ASN A 313 -20.09 -22.92 -47.98
C ASN A 313 -20.85 -22.12 -49.04
N LEU A 314 -20.90 -20.79 -48.92
CA LEU A 314 -21.52 -19.89 -49.90
C LEU A 314 -20.81 -19.96 -51.26
N PHE A 315 -19.47 -19.94 -51.28
CA PHE A 315 -18.69 -20.04 -52.50
C PHE A 315 -18.88 -21.40 -53.19
N SER A 316 -18.96 -22.49 -52.42
CA SER A 316 -19.25 -23.82 -52.97
C SER A 316 -20.66 -23.91 -53.57
N LYS A 317 -21.67 -23.28 -52.93
CA LYS A 317 -23.04 -23.21 -53.44
C LYS A 317 -23.10 -22.38 -54.73
N TYR A 318 -22.39 -21.25 -54.77
CA TYR A 318 -22.30 -20.41 -55.96
C TYR A 318 -21.63 -21.16 -57.12
N LYS A 319 -20.52 -21.86 -56.87
CA LYS A 319 -19.81 -22.66 -57.89
C LYS A 319 -20.68 -23.80 -58.45
N LYS A 320 -21.51 -24.44 -57.61
CA LYS A 320 -22.49 -25.46 -58.06
C LYS A 320 -23.66 -24.86 -58.85
N GLY A 321 -24.08 -23.63 -58.54
CA GLY A 321 -25.12 -22.93 -59.31
C GLY A 321 -24.67 -22.52 -60.70
N VAL A 322 -23.39 -22.15 -60.86
CA VAL A 322 -22.81 -21.75 -62.16
C VAL A 322 -22.49 -22.96 -63.06
N SER A 323 -22.28 -24.16 -62.51
CA SER A 323 -22.02 -25.37 -63.32
C SER A 323 -23.28 -26.07 -63.85
N ILE A 324 -24.48 -25.52 -63.60
CA ILE A 324 -25.78 -26.09 -64.02
C ILE A 324 -26.48 -25.21 -65.09
N GLN A 325 -25.81 -24.16 -65.59
CA GLN A 325 -26.21 -23.43 -66.80
C GLN A 325 -25.37 -23.86 -68.00
#